data_AF-A0A553F2C7-F1
#
_entry.id   AF-A0A553F2C7-F1
#
_cell.length_a   1.000
_cell.length_b   1.000
_cell.length_c   1.000
_cell.angle_alpha   90.00
_cell.angle_beta   90.00
_cell.angle_gamma   90.00
#
_symmetry.space_group_name_H-M   'P 1'
#
loop_
_entity.id
_entity.type
_entity.pdbx_description
1 polymer ?
#
loop_
_entity_poly.entity_id
_entity_poly.type
_entity_poly.pdbx_seq_one_letter_code
_entity_poly.pdbx_strand_id
1 'polypeptide(L)'
;MFSENEIATMIEIEEILNATVKTKEKFIREEANFLDISNHDFLSLIMMTPAMGVALANGSISLFEELALNKMARKMSKGGYFLKADPVAHAMKFVINNFSTWEQEFLSVVEVCMECTFNREKLSEDDGHKLGDPIKDFARDLMTVPYIFVRFLSTMVLNDESDIVEHRSISTVEYEKIKDIGVRLKLQDIPVFKSFCNTFDVK
;
A
#
# COMPACT_ATOMS: atom_id res chain seq x y z
N MET A 1 1.83 -5.81 5.06
CA MET A 1 0.72 -5.83 4.10
C MET A 1 -0.59 -6.18 4.81
N PHE A 2 -1.73 -5.89 4.19
CA PHE A 2 -3.04 -6.27 4.70
C PHE A 2 -3.34 -7.75 4.45
N SER A 3 -4.27 -8.30 5.23
CA SER A 3 -4.89 -9.62 5.09
C SER A 3 -6.31 -9.51 4.54
N GLU A 4 -6.83 -10.62 4.00
CA GLU A 4 -8.23 -10.73 3.56
C GLU A 4 -9.21 -10.18 4.61
N ASN A 5 -9.07 -10.56 5.88
CA ASN A 5 -9.97 -10.11 6.94
C ASN A 5 -9.90 -8.61 7.18
N GLU A 6 -8.72 -8.00 7.12
CA GLU A 6 -8.59 -6.56 7.32
C GLU A 6 -9.21 -5.78 6.14
N ILE A 7 -9.07 -6.27 4.91
CA ILE A 7 -9.79 -5.70 3.75
C ILE A 7 -11.30 -5.85 3.94
N ALA A 8 -11.76 -7.04 4.35
CA ALA A 8 -13.18 -7.31 4.59
C ALA A 8 -13.77 -6.37 5.65
N THR A 9 -13.04 -6.11 6.74
CA THR A 9 -13.48 -5.15 7.76
C THR A 9 -13.47 -3.72 7.26
N MET A 10 -12.45 -3.30 6.49
CA MET A 10 -12.41 -1.93 5.97
C MET A 10 -13.52 -1.63 4.96
N ILE A 11 -13.85 -2.57 4.07
CA ILE A 11 -14.88 -2.35 3.06
C ILE A 11 -16.30 -2.26 3.65
N GLU A 12 -16.50 -2.64 4.92
CA GLU A 12 -17.77 -2.44 5.63
C GLU A 12 -17.99 -0.99 6.07
N ILE A 13 -16.95 -0.15 6.08
CA ILE A 13 -17.06 1.28 6.36
C ILE A 13 -17.71 1.96 5.15
N GLU A 14 -18.82 2.67 5.36
CA GLU A 14 -19.67 3.21 4.30
C GLU A 14 -18.91 4.15 3.36
N GLU A 15 -18.09 5.04 3.92
CA GLU A 15 -17.26 5.98 3.15
C GLU A 15 -16.27 5.26 2.23
N ILE A 16 -15.63 4.20 2.74
CA ILE A 16 -14.68 3.38 1.96
C ILE A 16 -15.42 2.61 0.88
N LEU A 17 -16.55 1.99 1.20
CA LEU A 17 -17.38 1.25 0.24
C LEU A 17 -17.82 2.16 -0.91
N ASN A 18 -18.34 3.34 -0.59
CA ASN A 18 -18.81 4.30 -1.57
C ASN A 18 -17.68 4.79 -2.50
N ALA A 19 -16.51 5.12 -1.92
CA ALA A 19 -15.34 5.51 -2.70
C ALA A 19 -14.85 4.38 -3.61
N THR A 20 -14.86 3.14 -3.10
CA THR A 20 -14.46 1.93 -3.84
C THR A 20 -15.40 1.66 -5.01
N VAL A 21 -16.72 1.64 -4.79
CA VAL A 21 -17.72 1.37 -5.82
C VAL A 21 -17.64 2.40 -6.94
N LYS A 22 -17.61 3.69 -6.59
CA LYS A 22 -17.50 4.78 -7.57
C LYS A 22 -16.26 4.64 -8.45
N THR A 23 -15.12 4.34 -7.82
CA THR A 23 -13.85 4.16 -8.54
C THR A 23 -13.87 2.91 -9.40
N LYS A 24 -14.49 1.82 -8.92
CA LYS A 24 -14.64 0.55 -9.65
C LYS A 24 -15.46 0.71 -10.92
N GLU A 25 -16.62 1.36 -10.82
CA GLU A 25 -17.50 1.61 -11.97
C GLU A 25 -16.78 2.41 -13.06
N LYS A 26 -15.99 3.41 -12.65
CA LYS A 26 -15.15 4.18 -13.56
C LYS A 26 -14.07 3.31 -14.21
N PHE A 27 -13.33 2.55 -13.40
CA PHE A 27 -12.25 1.66 -13.87
C PHE A 27 -12.72 0.61 -14.87
N ILE A 28 -13.82 -0.08 -14.57
CA ILE A 28 -14.38 -1.10 -15.47
C ILE A 28 -14.81 -0.47 -16.79
N ARG A 29 -15.42 0.72 -16.77
CA ARG A 29 -15.89 1.41 -17.98
C ARG A 29 -14.75 1.91 -18.87
N GLU A 30 -13.70 2.46 -18.26
CA GLU A 30 -12.65 3.20 -18.98
C GLU A 30 -11.42 2.36 -19.32
N GLU A 31 -11.12 1.32 -18.53
CA GLU A 31 -9.88 0.54 -18.64
C GLU A 31 -10.14 -0.95 -18.90
N ALA A 32 -10.98 -1.57 -18.09
CA ALA A 32 -11.12 -3.03 -18.04
C ALA A 32 -12.56 -3.47 -18.29
N ASN A 33 -13.06 -3.17 -19.49
CA ASN A 33 -14.40 -3.61 -19.90
C ASN A 33 -14.50 -5.14 -19.76
N PHE A 34 -15.57 -5.61 -19.12
CA PHE A 34 -15.83 -7.03 -18.78
C PHE A 34 -15.00 -7.63 -17.64
N LEU A 35 -14.21 -6.84 -16.91
CA LEU A 35 -13.58 -7.33 -15.68
C LEU A 35 -14.65 -7.58 -14.61
N ASP A 36 -14.84 -8.84 -14.25
CA ASP A 36 -15.69 -9.24 -13.13
C ASP A 36 -14.83 -9.32 -11.85
N ILE A 37 -14.98 -8.33 -10.98
CA ILE A 37 -14.25 -8.22 -9.72
C ILE A 37 -15.16 -7.73 -8.59
N SER A 38 -15.05 -8.39 -7.45
CA SER A 38 -15.81 -8.04 -6.24
C SER A 38 -15.33 -6.70 -5.68
N ASN A 39 -16.16 -6.01 -4.88
CA ASN A 39 -15.73 -4.76 -4.23
C ASN A 39 -14.56 -5.00 -3.26
N HIS A 40 -14.53 -6.16 -2.61
CA HIS A 40 -13.41 -6.58 -1.75
C HIS A 40 -12.13 -6.67 -2.55
N ASP A 41 -12.11 -7.46 -3.62
CA ASP A 41 -10.91 -7.67 -4.44
C ASP A 41 -10.48 -6.37 -5.13
N PHE A 42 -11.44 -5.53 -5.53
CA PHE A 42 -11.13 -4.23 -6.10
C PHE A 42 -10.52 -3.27 -5.06
N LEU A 43 -10.99 -3.29 -3.81
CA LEU A 43 -10.32 -2.55 -2.74
C LEU A 43 -8.91 -3.11 -2.51
N SER A 44 -8.72 -4.42 -2.50
CA SER A 44 -7.37 -5.03 -2.40
C SER A 44 -6.44 -4.51 -3.49
N LEU A 45 -6.92 -4.43 -4.74
CA LEU A 45 -6.17 -3.86 -5.86
C LEU A 45 -5.78 -2.40 -5.61
N ILE A 46 -6.73 -1.57 -5.16
CA ILE A 46 -6.48 -0.16 -4.79
C ILE A 46 -5.42 -0.08 -3.68
N MET A 47 -5.52 -0.91 -2.65
CA MET A 47 -4.61 -0.89 -1.50
C MET A 47 -3.18 -1.28 -1.86
N MET A 48 -2.97 -2.00 -2.97
CA MET A 48 -1.65 -2.33 -3.52
C MET A 48 -1.00 -1.18 -4.31
N THR A 49 -1.71 -0.09 -4.59
CA THR A 49 -1.23 1.03 -5.42
C THR A 49 0.12 1.59 -4.98
N PRO A 50 0.39 1.81 -3.68
CA PRO A 50 1.71 2.24 -3.24
C PRO A 50 2.83 1.29 -3.69
N ALA A 51 2.63 -0.01 -3.50
CA ALA A 51 3.61 -1.04 -3.87
C ALA A 51 3.82 -1.11 -5.39
N MET A 52 2.74 -1.01 -6.17
CA MET A 52 2.81 -0.93 -7.63
C MET A 52 3.59 0.31 -8.10
N GLY A 53 3.36 1.46 -7.46
CA GLY A 53 4.05 2.71 -7.77
C GLY A 53 5.55 2.60 -7.53
N VAL A 54 5.96 1.98 -6.42
CA VAL A 54 7.38 1.72 -6.14
C VAL A 54 7.98 0.76 -7.16
N ALA A 55 7.33 -0.37 -7.45
CA ALA A 55 7.81 -1.35 -8.42
C ALA A 55 7.94 -0.77 -9.85
N LEU A 56 7.08 0.19 -10.20
CA LEU A 56 7.11 0.88 -11.50
C LEU A 56 8.04 2.09 -11.53
N ALA A 57 8.66 2.47 -10.41
CA ALA A 57 9.46 3.70 -10.32
C ALA A 57 10.64 3.68 -11.32
N ASN A 58 11.20 2.50 -11.59
CA ASN A 58 12.28 2.30 -12.55
C ASN A 58 11.80 2.13 -14.02
N GLY A 59 10.50 2.31 -14.28
CA GLY A 59 9.88 2.21 -15.61
C GLY A 59 9.52 0.79 -16.06
N SER A 60 9.91 -0.24 -15.29
CA SER A 60 9.54 -1.63 -15.54
C SER A 60 9.54 -2.41 -14.24
N ILE A 61 8.64 -3.40 -14.13
CA ILE A 61 8.58 -4.33 -13.00
C ILE A 61 9.45 -5.55 -13.31
N SER A 62 10.40 -5.85 -12.43
CA SER A 62 11.20 -7.08 -12.50
C SER A 62 10.38 -8.32 -12.14
N LEU A 63 10.87 -9.50 -12.51
CA LEU A 63 10.20 -10.77 -12.18
C LEU A 63 10.00 -10.94 -10.66
N PHE A 64 10.95 -10.51 -9.84
CA PHE A 64 10.83 -10.63 -8.38
C PHE A 64 9.77 -9.69 -7.81
N GLU A 65 9.67 -8.47 -8.32
CA GLU A 65 8.63 -7.52 -7.93
C GLU A 65 7.25 -7.99 -8.39
N GLU A 66 7.14 -8.56 -9.59
CA GLU A 66 5.88 -9.16 -10.06
C GLU A 66 5.45 -10.33 -9.16
N LEU A 67 6.39 -11.20 -8.77
CA LEU A 67 6.10 -12.29 -7.83
C LEU A 67 5.68 -11.77 -6.45
N ALA A 68 6.32 -10.71 -5.96
CA ALA A 68 5.99 -10.08 -4.68
C ALA A 68 4.59 -9.43 -4.71
N LEU A 69 4.28 -8.68 -5.77
CA LEU A 69 2.95 -8.11 -6.01
C LEU A 69 1.88 -9.21 -6.09
N ASN A 70 2.14 -10.30 -6.81
CA ASN A 70 1.23 -11.43 -6.90
C ASN A 70 1.03 -12.13 -5.53
N LYS A 71 2.07 -12.24 -4.70
CA LYS A 71 1.95 -12.75 -3.31
C LYS A 71 1.06 -11.82 -2.48
N MET A 72 1.24 -10.51 -2.61
CA MET A 72 0.42 -9.51 -1.91
C MET A 72 -1.05 -9.56 -2.35
N ALA A 73 -1.31 -9.63 -3.65
CA ALA A 73 -2.65 -9.79 -4.23
C ALA A 73 -3.38 -10.99 -3.62
N ARG A 74 -2.74 -12.16 -3.60
CA ARG A 74 -3.31 -13.39 -3.02
C ARG A 74 -3.60 -13.30 -1.52
N LYS A 75 -2.80 -12.55 -0.76
CA LYS A 75 -3.00 -12.40 0.69
C LYS A 75 -4.22 -11.53 1.02
N MET A 76 -4.53 -10.56 0.14
CA MET A 76 -5.63 -9.61 0.31
C MET A 76 -6.92 -10.05 -0.41
N SER A 77 -6.82 -10.86 -1.46
CA SER A 77 -7.97 -11.32 -2.25
C SER A 77 -8.87 -12.26 -1.45
N LYS A 78 -10.16 -12.23 -1.77
CA LYS A 78 -11.19 -13.02 -1.11
C LYS A 78 -11.21 -14.46 -1.59
N GLY A 79 -11.03 -15.42 -0.68
CA GLY A 79 -11.19 -16.84 -0.97
C GLY A 79 -9.99 -17.45 -1.72
N GLY A 80 -8.98 -17.85 -0.94
CA GLY A 80 -7.72 -18.48 -1.36
C GLY A 80 -7.73 -19.17 -2.72
N TYR A 81 -7.39 -18.40 -3.77
CA TYR A 81 -7.29 -18.87 -5.15
C TYR A 81 -6.02 -19.72 -5.34
N PHE A 82 -6.05 -20.98 -4.91
CA PHE A 82 -4.90 -21.90 -5.04
C PHE A 82 -4.75 -22.48 -6.46
N LEU A 83 -5.85 -22.59 -7.22
CA LEU A 83 -5.88 -23.25 -8.55
C LEU A 83 -6.43 -22.37 -9.68
N LYS A 84 -7.12 -21.27 -9.37
CA LYS A 84 -7.67 -20.33 -10.36
C LYS A 84 -6.82 -19.06 -10.39
N ALA A 85 -6.87 -18.33 -11.50
CA ALA A 85 -6.26 -17.01 -11.57
C ALA A 85 -6.90 -16.10 -10.52
N ASP A 86 -6.06 -15.50 -9.69
CA ASP A 86 -6.47 -14.54 -8.67
C ASP A 86 -7.04 -13.27 -9.36
N PRO A 87 -8.25 -12.81 -8.98
CA PRO A 87 -8.90 -11.70 -9.66
C PRO A 87 -8.15 -10.38 -9.47
N VAL A 88 -7.50 -10.20 -8.31
CA VAL A 88 -6.68 -9.00 -8.02
C VAL A 88 -5.44 -9.03 -8.89
N ALA A 89 -4.73 -10.16 -8.94
CA ALA A 89 -3.55 -10.32 -9.80
C ALA A 89 -3.87 -10.16 -11.29
N HIS A 90 -5.06 -10.59 -11.73
CA HIS A 90 -5.52 -10.37 -13.10
C HIS A 90 -5.81 -8.89 -13.38
N ALA A 91 -6.58 -8.24 -12.49
CA ALA A 91 -6.93 -6.83 -12.60
C ALA A 91 -5.69 -5.91 -12.56
N MET A 92 -4.69 -6.28 -11.78
CA MET A 92 -3.42 -5.57 -11.63
C MET A 92 -2.72 -5.33 -12.96
N LYS A 93 -2.83 -6.26 -13.93
CA LYS A 93 -2.23 -6.08 -15.26
C LYS A 93 -2.77 -4.86 -16.00
N PHE A 94 -4.07 -4.59 -15.88
CA PHE A 94 -4.70 -3.42 -16.49
C PHE A 94 -4.21 -2.13 -15.83
N VAL A 95 -4.12 -2.14 -14.49
CA VAL A 95 -3.61 -1.00 -13.72
C VAL A 95 -2.16 -0.69 -14.06
N ILE A 96 -1.30 -1.70 -14.13
CA ILE A 96 0.13 -1.54 -14.46
C ILE A 96 0.30 -0.91 -15.85
N ASN A 97 -0.48 -1.33 -16.85
CA ASN A 97 -0.36 -0.83 -18.22
C ASN A 97 -0.65 0.67 -18.34
N ASN A 98 -1.56 1.19 -17.51
CA ASN A 98 -1.99 2.59 -17.52
C ASN A 98 -1.86 3.24 -16.13
N PHE A 99 -0.80 2.90 -15.40
CA PHE A 99 -0.65 3.24 -13.99
C PHE A 99 -0.70 4.74 -13.72
N SER A 100 -0.07 5.56 -14.57
CA SER A 100 -0.07 7.02 -14.44
C SER A 100 -1.47 7.64 -14.43
N THR A 101 -2.44 7.01 -15.10
CA THR A 101 -3.83 7.46 -15.15
C THR A 101 -4.55 7.15 -13.85
N TRP A 102 -4.32 5.96 -13.29
CA TRP A 102 -5.08 5.44 -12.15
C TRP A 102 -4.45 5.73 -10.79
N GLU A 103 -3.15 5.99 -10.75
CA GLU A 103 -2.41 6.12 -9.49
C GLU A 103 -3.04 7.15 -8.55
N GLN A 104 -3.36 8.36 -9.03
CA GLN A 104 -3.93 9.39 -8.17
C GLN A 104 -5.33 9.02 -7.67
N GLU A 105 -6.16 8.43 -8.53
CA GLU A 105 -7.52 8.05 -8.15
C GLU A 105 -7.50 6.96 -7.10
N PHE A 106 -6.61 5.98 -7.26
CA PHE A 106 -6.47 4.90 -6.30
C PHE A 106 -5.83 5.38 -5.00
N LEU A 107 -4.80 6.23 -5.04
CA LEU A 107 -4.23 6.82 -3.83
C LEU A 107 -5.22 7.70 -3.08
N SER A 108 -6.13 8.39 -3.76
CA SER A 108 -7.22 9.12 -3.10
C SER A 108 -8.18 8.19 -2.35
N VAL A 109 -8.44 6.97 -2.84
CA VAL A 109 -9.22 5.98 -2.08
C VAL A 109 -8.41 5.42 -0.92
N VAL A 110 -7.10 5.18 -1.09
CA VAL A 110 -6.20 4.80 0.02
C VAL A 110 -6.20 5.86 1.11
N GLU A 111 -6.23 7.15 0.74
CA GLU A 111 -6.34 8.25 1.69
C GLU A 111 -7.64 8.18 2.51
N VAL A 112 -8.79 7.94 1.86
CA VAL A 112 -10.08 7.73 2.55
C VAL A 112 -9.98 6.55 3.52
N CYS A 113 -9.35 5.44 3.11
CA CYS A 113 -9.13 4.30 4.00
C CYS A 113 -8.32 4.70 5.24
N MET A 114 -7.28 5.52 5.09
CA MET A 114 -6.49 6.01 6.23
C MET A 114 -7.31 6.89 7.16
N GLU A 115 -8.03 7.87 6.62
CA GLU A 115 -8.84 8.82 7.40
C GLU A 115 -9.95 8.14 8.19
N CYS A 116 -10.54 7.07 7.65
CA CYS A 116 -11.58 6.29 8.32
C CYS A 116 -11.05 5.28 9.35
N THR A 117 -9.78 4.90 9.30
CA THR A 117 -9.25 3.78 10.12
C THR A 117 -8.33 4.20 11.26
N PHE A 118 -7.71 5.39 11.21
CA PHE A 118 -6.92 5.92 12.31
C PHE A 118 -6.94 7.44 12.38
N ASN A 119 -6.72 7.97 13.59
CA ASN A 119 -6.60 9.41 13.80
C ASN A 119 -5.14 9.87 13.53
N ARG A 120 -4.96 10.70 12.50
CA ARG A 120 -3.65 11.26 12.09
C ARG A 120 -3.04 12.23 13.10
N GLU A 121 -3.86 12.99 13.82
CA GLU A 121 -3.38 13.97 14.81
C GLU A 121 -2.62 13.24 15.93
N LYS A 122 -3.18 12.14 16.42
CA LYS A 122 -2.53 11.30 17.44
C LYS A 122 -1.20 10.71 16.99
N LEU A 123 -1.02 10.47 15.69
CA LEU A 123 0.25 9.99 15.14
C LEU A 123 1.32 11.07 15.05
N SER A 124 0.92 12.34 15.11
CA SER A 124 1.82 13.50 15.00
C SER A 124 2.30 14.00 16.36
N GLU A 125 1.69 13.53 17.45
CA GLU A 125 2.01 13.89 18.84
C GLU A 125 3.22 13.11 19.40
N ASP A 126 3.67 12.05 18.73
CA ASP A 126 4.81 11.23 19.16
C ASP A 126 6.13 11.84 18.64
N ASP A 127 6.99 12.35 19.54
CA ASP A 127 8.24 13.02 19.17
C ASP A 127 9.30 12.08 18.56
N GLY A 128 9.00 10.79 18.44
CA GLY A 128 9.89 9.78 17.86
C GLY A 128 11.10 9.50 18.74
N HIS A 129 11.59 8.26 18.70
CA HIS A 129 12.76 7.89 19.48
C HIS A 129 14.08 8.22 18.74
N LYS A 130 15.11 8.63 19.50
CA LYS A 130 16.45 8.97 19.00
C LYS A 130 17.54 8.27 19.80
N LEU A 131 17.69 6.97 19.62
CA LEU A 131 18.74 6.14 20.21
C LEU A 131 20.00 6.10 19.33
N GLY A 132 19.94 6.68 18.13
CA GLY A 132 21.07 6.82 17.21
C GLY A 132 21.23 5.66 16.23
N ASP A 133 20.40 4.62 16.33
CA ASP A 133 20.28 3.52 15.38
C ASP A 133 18.90 3.60 14.70
N PRO A 134 18.82 4.00 13.42
CA PRO A 134 17.55 4.22 12.73
C PRO A 134 16.59 3.03 12.76
N ILE A 135 17.11 1.79 12.77
CA ILE A 135 16.27 0.59 12.81
C ILE A 135 15.66 0.41 14.18
N LYS A 136 16.44 0.57 15.24
CA LYS A 136 15.94 0.40 16.61
C LYS A 136 14.98 1.52 16.99
N ASP A 137 15.25 2.72 16.49
CA ASP A 137 14.35 3.86 16.63
C ASP A 137 13.01 3.55 15.96
N PHE A 138 13.03 3.16 14.68
CA PHE A 138 11.82 2.77 13.97
C PHE A 138 11.08 1.59 14.60
N ALA A 139 11.77 0.54 15.04
CA ALA A 139 11.16 -0.61 15.67
C ALA A 139 10.42 -0.24 16.98
N ARG A 140 10.90 0.77 17.71
CA ARG A 140 10.19 1.28 18.90
C ARG A 140 9.02 2.17 18.53
N ASP A 141 9.18 3.05 17.55
CA ASP A 141 8.09 3.88 17.04
C ASP A 141 6.92 3.00 16.54
N LEU A 142 7.22 1.84 15.95
CA LEU A 142 6.19 0.86 15.55
C LEU A 142 5.40 0.26 16.72
N MET A 143 5.96 0.24 17.94
CA MET A 143 5.28 -0.30 19.12
C MET A 143 4.28 0.69 19.72
N THR A 144 4.37 1.98 19.40
CA THR A 144 3.49 3.03 19.96
C THR A 144 2.34 3.41 19.03
N VAL A 145 2.47 3.15 17.73
CA VAL A 145 1.46 3.50 16.73
C VAL A 145 0.32 2.48 16.63
N PRO A 146 -0.88 2.90 16.15
CA PRO A 146 -1.96 1.98 15.83
C PRO A 146 -1.52 0.92 14.83
N TYR A 147 -1.86 -0.32 15.12
CA TYR A 147 -1.57 -1.48 14.27
C TYR A 147 -1.92 -1.27 12.79
N ILE A 148 -3.06 -0.64 12.51
CA ILE A 148 -3.50 -0.38 11.14
C ILE A 148 -2.55 0.54 10.37
N PHE A 149 -1.90 1.49 11.05
CA PHE A 149 -0.89 2.36 10.43
C PHE A 149 0.33 1.55 9.98
N VAL A 150 0.77 0.60 10.82
CA VAL A 150 1.85 -0.34 10.47
C VAL A 150 1.49 -1.16 9.23
N ARG A 151 0.21 -1.56 9.08
CA ARG A 151 -0.28 -2.27 7.88
C ARG A 151 -0.12 -1.44 6.62
N PHE A 152 -0.45 -0.14 6.66
CA PHE A 152 -0.24 0.77 5.53
C PHE A 152 1.24 0.89 5.14
N LEU A 153 2.13 1.16 6.11
CA LEU A 153 3.58 1.23 5.84
C LEU A 153 4.11 -0.07 5.26
N SER A 154 3.71 -1.20 5.84
CA SER A 154 4.10 -2.54 5.38
C SER A 154 3.53 -2.90 4.00
N THR A 155 2.65 -2.09 3.41
CA THR A 155 2.11 -2.31 2.06
C THR A 155 2.91 -1.51 1.02
N MET A 156 3.66 -0.49 1.45
CA MET A 156 4.61 0.23 0.58
C MET A 156 5.89 -0.58 0.30
N VAL A 157 6.11 -1.66 1.05
CA VAL A 157 7.26 -2.55 0.89
C VAL A 157 6.78 -3.87 0.27
N LEU A 158 7.47 -4.30 -0.79
CA LEU A 158 7.12 -5.52 -1.53
C LEU A 158 7.49 -6.81 -0.79
N ASN A 159 8.44 -6.74 0.14
CA ASN A 159 8.95 -7.89 0.91
C ASN A 159 8.08 -8.22 2.14
N ASP A 160 8.49 -9.22 2.92
CA ASP A 160 7.69 -9.72 4.03
C ASP A 160 7.57 -8.69 5.16
N GLU A 161 6.51 -8.81 5.97
CA GLU A 161 6.24 -7.86 7.07
C GLU A 161 7.30 -7.90 8.16
N SER A 162 7.94 -9.06 8.35
CA SER A 162 9.09 -9.22 9.24
C SER A 162 10.24 -8.30 8.87
N ASP A 163 10.35 -7.99 7.58
CA ASP A 163 11.50 -7.28 7.02
C ASP A 163 11.32 -5.75 7.15
N ILE A 164 10.20 -5.30 7.76
CA ILE A 164 9.94 -3.87 7.93
C ILE A 164 10.95 -3.21 8.88
N VAL A 165 11.53 -3.99 9.80
CA VAL A 165 12.53 -3.56 10.79
C VAL A 165 13.95 -4.06 10.43
N GLU A 166 14.23 -4.26 9.15
CA GLU A 166 15.56 -4.65 8.66
C GLU A 166 16.22 -3.56 7.81
N HIS A 167 17.55 -3.64 7.69
CA HIS A 167 18.30 -2.79 6.76
C HIS A 167 17.93 -3.19 5.33
N ARG A 168 17.36 -2.24 4.59
CA ARG A 168 16.93 -2.46 3.22
C ARG A 168 17.69 -1.53 2.30
N SER A 169 18.41 -2.12 1.35
CA SER A 169 18.92 -1.34 0.23
C SER A 169 17.80 -1.05 -0.76
N ILE A 170 17.75 0.17 -1.27
CA ILE A 170 16.75 0.61 -2.24
C ILE A 170 17.43 1.53 -3.25
N SER A 171 16.95 1.55 -4.49
CA SER A 171 17.44 2.55 -5.45
C SER A 171 16.96 3.95 -5.08
N THR A 172 17.73 4.96 -5.49
CA THR A 172 17.33 6.36 -5.33
C THR A 172 15.94 6.66 -5.93
N VAL A 173 15.59 6.07 -7.06
CA VAL A 173 14.32 6.35 -7.76
C VAL A 173 13.12 5.76 -7.00
N GLU A 174 13.22 4.51 -6.54
CA GLU A 174 12.20 3.88 -5.70
C GLU A 174 12.03 4.61 -4.36
N TYR A 175 13.13 5.06 -3.75
CA TYR A 175 13.09 5.81 -2.50
C TYR A 175 12.36 7.14 -2.64
N GLU A 176 12.66 7.91 -3.69
CA GLU A 176 11.94 9.15 -3.98
C GLU A 176 10.47 8.88 -4.31
N LYS A 177 10.15 7.72 -4.91
CA LYS A 177 8.76 7.32 -5.12
C LYS A 177 8.01 7.03 -3.83
N ILE A 178 8.66 6.38 -2.85
CA ILE A 178 8.07 6.18 -1.51
C ILE A 178 7.77 7.53 -0.86
N LYS A 179 8.67 8.50 -0.95
CA LYS A 179 8.44 9.86 -0.44
C LYS A 179 7.29 10.57 -1.15
N ASP A 180 7.23 10.50 -2.49
CA ASP A 180 6.13 11.07 -3.29
C ASP A 180 4.77 10.50 -2.85
N ILE A 181 4.68 9.18 -2.74
CA ILE A 181 3.47 8.51 -2.23
C ILE A 181 3.15 8.99 -0.81
N GLY A 182 4.15 9.09 0.05
CA GLY A 182 4.02 9.63 1.41
C GLY A 182 3.44 11.04 1.42
N VAL A 183 3.91 11.93 0.55
CA VAL A 183 3.39 13.30 0.41
C VAL A 183 1.93 13.29 -0.05
N ARG A 184 1.61 12.48 -1.05
CA ARG A 184 0.25 12.37 -1.62
C ARG A 184 -0.76 11.78 -0.64
N LEU A 185 -0.30 10.90 0.26
CA LEU A 185 -1.09 10.33 1.34
C LEU A 185 -1.03 11.17 2.64
N LYS A 186 -0.39 12.35 2.61
CA LYS A 186 -0.23 13.28 3.74
C LYS A 186 0.47 12.65 4.96
N LEU A 187 1.46 11.80 4.71
CA LEU A 187 2.26 11.11 5.73
C LEU A 187 3.59 11.81 6.01
N GLN A 188 4.02 12.76 5.17
CA GLN A 188 5.36 13.33 5.22
C GLN A 188 5.70 14.00 6.55
N ASP A 189 4.69 14.45 7.30
CA ASP A 189 4.88 15.11 8.59
C ASP A 189 4.84 14.14 9.77
N ILE A 190 4.37 12.92 9.57
CA ILE A 190 4.24 11.88 10.62
C ILE A 190 5.64 11.38 11.01
N PRO A 191 6.05 11.51 12.29
CA PRO A 191 7.38 11.12 12.75
C PRO A 191 7.72 9.66 12.44
N VAL A 192 6.78 8.74 12.63
CA VAL A 192 7.00 7.31 12.34
C VAL A 192 7.19 7.03 10.85
N PHE A 193 6.57 7.82 9.96
CA PHE A 193 6.83 7.71 8.52
C PHE A 193 8.24 8.23 8.15
N LYS A 194 8.69 9.32 8.78
CA LYS A 194 10.07 9.80 8.63
C LYS A 194 11.06 8.75 9.12
N SER A 195 10.79 8.14 10.27
CA SER A 195 11.55 7.06 10.87
C SER A 195 11.65 5.86 9.92
N PHE A 196 10.52 5.44 9.35
CA PHE A 196 10.46 4.42 8.30
C PHE A 196 11.38 4.75 7.12
N CYS A 197 11.28 5.96 6.57
CA CYS A 197 12.11 6.43 5.45
C CYS A 197 13.61 6.47 5.78
N ASN A 198 13.98 6.63 7.06
CA ASN A 198 15.38 6.63 7.50
C ASN A 198 15.97 5.21 7.65
N THR A 199 15.16 4.15 7.56
CA THR A 199 15.65 2.75 7.62
C THR A 199 16.31 2.27 6.32
N PHE A 200 16.10 3.00 5.22
CA PHE A 200 16.60 2.62 3.90
C PHE A 200 18.06 3.07 3.69
N ASP A 201 18.86 2.15 3.15
CA ASP A 201 20.20 2.41 2.63
C ASP A 201 20.10 2.69 1.12
N VAL A 202 20.10 3.98 0.75
CA VAL A 202 19.87 4.41 -0.63
C VAL A 202 21.14 4.23 -1.48
N LYS A 203 21.00 3.50 -2.59
CA LYS A 203 22.09 3.20 -3.54
C LYS A 203 21.86 3.83 -4.91
#